data_AF-A0A3B9LYP4-F1
#
_entry.id   AF-A0A3B9LYP4-F1
#
_cell.length_a   1.000
_cell.length_b   1.000
_cell.length_c   1.000
_cell.angle_alpha   90.00
_cell.angle_beta   90.00
_cell.angle_gamma   90.00
#
_symmetry.space_group_name_H-M   'P 1'
#
loop_
_entity.id
_entity.type
_entity.pdbx_description
1 polymer ?
#
loop_
_entity_poly.entity_id
_entity_poly.type
_entity_poly.pdbx_seq_one_letter_code
_entity_poly.pdbx_strand_id
1 'polypeptide(L)'
;ADVAWRGLSTRHLREGFGDHLTLEELREYWTPISPVPFISRLPKIGPRPMRFIAARYDLTFPLDLTHETIAEVKRHNLPLDMVWLSCGHYTMAELPWKAIDAWKIATFMRKHLR
;
A
#
# COMPACT_ATOMS: atom_id res chain seq x y z
N ALA A 1 8.05 0.55 -8.20
CA ALA A 1 8.38 1.29 -9.42
C ALA A 1 7.51 2.54 -9.56
N ASP A 2 6.20 2.39 -9.73
CA ASP A 2 5.25 3.50 -9.94
C ASP A 2 5.29 4.63 -8.92
N VAL A 3 5.40 4.30 -7.63
CA VAL A 3 5.57 5.30 -6.56
C VAL A 3 6.81 6.15 -6.82
N ALA A 4 7.97 5.52 -7.01
CA ALA A 4 9.21 6.23 -7.30
C ALA A 4 9.14 7.05 -8.62
N TRP A 5 8.29 6.65 -9.57
CA TRP A 5 8.18 7.29 -10.87
C TRP A 5 7.23 8.49 -10.91
N ARG A 6 6.11 8.41 -10.16
CA ARG A 6 4.99 9.36 -10.22
C ARG A 6 4.63 10.00 -8.88
N GLY A 7 5.12 9.45 -7.77
CA GLY A 7 4.79 9.90 -6.41
C GLY A 7 5.47 11.23 -6.07
N LEU A 8 4.69 12.16 -5.50
CA LEU A 8 5.14 13.53 -5.25
C LEU A 8 6.38 13.59 -4.34
N SER A 9 6.38 12.85 -3.23
CA SER A 9 7.48 12.89 -2.27
C SER A 9 8.69 12.03 -2.63
N THR A 10 8.56 11.17 -3.64
CA THR A 10 9.62 10.24 -4.08
C THR A 10 10.23 10.63 -5.44
N ARG A 11 9.89 11.81 -5.96
CA ARG A 11 10.41 12.34 -7.23
C ARG A 11 11.94 12.27 -7.34
N HIS A 12 12.65 12.52 -6.24
CA HIS A 12 14.11 12.45 -6.17
C HIS A 12 14.67 11.05 -6.50
N LEU A 13 13.90 9.98 -6.28
CA LEU A 13 14.31 8.62 -6.68
C LEU A 13 14.43 8.54 -8.20
N ARG A 14 13.39 8.97 -8.91
CA ARG A 14 13.41 9.02 -10.39
C ARG A 14 14.50 9.96 -10.90
N GLU A 15 14.76 11.08 -10.25
CA GLU A 15 15.87 11.97 -10.63
C GLU A 15 17.25 11.28 -10.50
N GLY A 16 17.39 10.29 -9.61
CA GLY A 16 18.64 9.56 -9.41
C GLY A 16 18.91 8.43 -10.42
N PHE A 17 17.89 7.86 -11.07
CA PHE A 17 18.08 6.71 -11.97
C PHE A 17 17.21 6.71 -13.24
N GLY A 18 16.27 7.63 -13.37
CA GLY A 18 15.21 7.61 -14.39
C GLY A 18 15.66 7.84 -15.82
N ASP A 19 16.90 8.32 -16.01
CA ASP A 19 17.53 8.50 -17.33
C ASP A 19 18.31 7.24 -17.78
N HIS A 20 18.44 6.24 -16.92
CA HIS A 20 19.23 5.02 -17.17
C HIS A 20 18.37 3.77 -17.40
N LEU A 21 17.06 3.87 -17.21
CA LEU A 21 16.12 2.77 -17.32
C LEU A 21 14.69 3.28 -17.53
N THR A 22 13.86 2.45 -18.14
CA THR A 22 12.44 2.68 -18.35
C THR A 22 11.61 2.30 -17.12
N LEU A 23 10.37 2.80 -17.02
CA LEU A 23 9.46 2.40 -15.95
C LEU A 23 9.16 0.89 -15.99
N GLU A 24 9.08 0.32 -17.19
CA GLU A 24 8.85 -1.10 -17.43
C GLU A 24 9.99 -1.95 -16.88
N GLU A 25 11.25 -1.60 -17.18
CA GLU A 25 12.43 -2.25 -16.61
C GLU A 25 12.44 -2.12 -15.08
N LEU A 26 12.09 -0.94 -14.54
CA LEU A 26 12.01 -0.77 -13.09
C LEU A 26 10.95 -1.67 -12.44
N ARG A 27 9.79 -1.85 -13.08
CA ARG A 27 8.73 -2.75 -12.61
C ARG A 27 9.24 -4.20 -12.59
N GLU A 28 9.96 -4.62 -13.62
CA GLU A 28 10.57 -5.95 -13.66
C GLU A 28 11.62 -6.12 -12.55
N TYR A 29 12.62 -5.23 -12.49
CA TYR A 29 13.72 -5.32 -11.53
C TYR A 29 13.26 -5.27 -10.08
N TRP A 30 12.19 -4.51 -9.78
CA TRP A 30 11.63 -4.41 -8.45
C TRP A 30 10.46 -5.36 -8.19
N THR A 31 10.12 -6.26 -9.12
CA THR A 31 9.10 -7.30 -8.90
C THR A 31 9.36 -8.11 -7.62
N PRO A 32 10.59 -8.53 -7.28
CA PRO A 32 10.86 -9.30 -6.06
C PRO A 32 10.51 -8.58 -4.75
N ILE A 33 10.52 -7.24 -4.76
CA ILE A 33 10.18 -6.40 -3.59
C ILE A 33 8.78 -5.81 -3.66
N SER A 34 8.02 -6.07 -4.74
CA SER A 34 6.64 -5.64 -4.87
C SER A 34 5.72 -6.64 -4.18
N PRO A 35 4.76 -6.22 -3.33
CA PRO A 35 3.87 -7.15 -2.63
C PRO A 35 2.79 -7.75 -3.54
N VAL A 36 2.32 -7.02 -4.56
CA VAL A 36 1.15 -7.39 -5.37
C VAL A 36 1.30 -8.75 -6.09
N PRO A 37 2.44 -9.06 -6.75
CA PRO A 37 2.65 -10.37 -7.38
C PRO A 37 2.52 -11.56 -6.42
N PHE A 38 2.75 -11.36 -5.12
CA PHE A 38 2.72 -12.41 -4.11
C PHE A 38 1.35 -12.60 -3.45
N ILE A 39 0.37 -11.73 -3.72
CA ILE A 39 -0.99 -11.86 -3.15
C ILE A 39 -1.62 -13.20 -3.54
N SER A 40 -1.36 -13.69 -4.75
CA SER A 40 -1.79 -15.01 -5.24
C SER A 40 -1.29 -16.20 -4.40
N ARG A 41 -0.27 -15.99 -3.55
CA ARG A 41 0.27 -17.03 -2.66
C ARG A 41 -0.42 -17.05 -1.30
N LEU A 42 -1.12 -15.98 -0.92
CA LEU A 42 -1.76 -15.84 0.39
C LEU A 42 -2.82 -16.93 0.67
N PRO A 43 -3.64 -17.40 -0.30
CA PRO A 43 -4.55 -18.50 -0.05
C PRO A 43 -3.86 -19.81 0.36
N LYS A 44 -2.61 -20.03 -0.09
CA LYS A 44 -1.85 -21.28 0.12
C LYS A 44 -1.21 -21.39 1.50
N ILE A 45 -1.00 -20.27 2.18
CA ILE A 45 -0.33 -20.20 3.49
C ILE A 45 -1.30 -20.23 4.67
N GLY A 46 -2.60 -20.34 4.39
CA GLY A 46 -3.68 -20.38 5.39
C GLY A 46 -4.22 -19.00 5.77
N PRO A 47 -5.30 -18.96 6.58
CA PRO A 47 -5.96 -17.73 6.95
C PRO A 47 -5.04 -16.79 7.73
N ARG A 48 -4.88 -15.56 7.24
CA ARG A 48 -4.20 -14.49 7.96
C ARG A 48 -5.09 -13.26 7.97
N PRO A 49 -5.54 -12.80 9.15
CA PRO A 49 -6.22 -11.51 9.25
C PRO A 49 -5.31 -10.41 8.69
N MET A 50 -5.83 -9.59 7.79
CA MET A 50 -5.15 -8.42 7.25
C MET A 50 -6.10 -7.22 7.27
N ARG A 51 -5.57 -6.05 7.59
CA ARG A 51 -6.27 -4.77 7.46
C ARG A 51 -5.43 -3.82 6.62
N PHE A 52 -6.07 -3.22 5.63
CA PHE A 52 -5.51 -2.16 4.82
C PHE A 52 -6.00 -0.82 5.37
N ILE A 53 -5.07 0.12 5.57
CA ILE A 53 -5.38 1.50 5.94
C ILE A 53 -4.77 2.39 4.87
N ALA A 54 -5.57 3.25 4.24
CA ALA A 54 -5.10 4.17 3.23
C ALA A 54 -5.67 5.57 3.40
N ALA A 55 -4.93 6.55 2.90
CA ALA A 55 -5.28 7.95 2.90
C ALA A 55 -5.98 8.31 1.58
N ARG A 56 -7.17 8.92 1.63
CA ARG A 56 -8.00 9.24 0.45
C ARG A 56 -7.39 10.32 -0.45
N TYR A 57 -6.46 11.12 0.06
CA TYR A 57 -5.84 12.23 -0.67
C TYR A 57 -4.32 12.03 -0.73
N ASP A 58 -3.88 10.79 -0.87
CA ASP A 58 -2.48 10.44 -0.96
C ASP A 58 -1.89 10.86 -2.32
N LEU A 59 -0.91 11.77 -2.29
CA LEU A 59 -0.13 12.22 -3.45
C LEU A 59 1.26 11.58 -3.51
N THR A 60 1.66 10.87 -2.47
CA THR A 60 2.93 10.15 -2.36
C THR A 60 2.79 8.74 -2.95
N PHE A 61 1.74 8.03 -2.55
CA PHE A 61 1.30 6.74 -3.05
C PHE A 61 0.02 6.95 -3.87
N PRO A 62 0.13 6.98 -5.22
CA PRO A 62 -1.02 7.17 -6.08
C PRO A 62 -2.14 6.16 -5.80
N LEU A 63 -3.39 6.64 -5.74
CA LEU A 63 -4.57 5.84 -5.34
C LEU A 63 -4.84 4.65 -6.29
N ASP A 64 -4.47 4.76 -7.56
CA ASP A 64 -4.56 3.68 -8.54
C ASP A 64 -3.86 2.41 -8.05
N LEU A 65 -2.68 2.55 -7.42
CA LEU A 65 -1.94 1.40 -6.88
C LEU A 65 -2.65 0.73 -5.69
N THR A 66 -3.37 1.52 -4.90
CA THR A 66 -4.19 1.00 -3.81
C THR A 66 -5.40 0.26 -4.38
N HIS A 67 -6.05 0.80 -5.42
CA HIS A 67 -7.15 0.15 -6.11
C HIS A 67 -6.73 -1.16 -6.77
N GLU A 68 -5.56 -1.21 -7.42
CA GLU A 68 -4.98 -2.44 -7.98
C GLU A 68 -4.75 -3.50 -6.90
N THR A 69 -4.19 -3.11 -5.76
CA THR A 69 -3.99 -4.02 -4.62
C THR A 69 -5.32 -4.58 -4.11
N ILE A 70 -6.36 -3.73 -3.97
CA ILE A 70 -7.71 -4.16 -3.57
C ILE A 70 -8.31 -5.12 -4.60
N ALA A 71 -8.17 -4.82 -5.89
CA ALA A 71 -8.66 -5.68 -6.97
C ALA A 71 -8.00 -7.06 -6.92
N GLU A 72 -6.69 -7.11 -6.69
CA GLU A 72 -5.94 -8.36 -6.57
C GLU A 72 -6.35 -9.18 -5.34
N VAL A 73 -6.55 -8.53 -4.19
CA VAL A 73 -7.08 -9.19 -2.97
C VAL A 73 -8.45 -9.81 -3.24
N LYS A 74 -9.35 -9.07 -3.90
CA LYS A 74 -10.68 -9.56 -4.28
C LYS A 74 -10.60 -10.71 -5.30
N ARG A 75 -9.70 -10.61 -6.28
CA ARG A 75 -9.49 -11.64 -7.32
C ARG A 75 -9.15 -13.01 -6.72
N HIS A 76 -8.42 -13.02 -5.62
CA HIS A 76 -8.05 -14.26 -4.91
C HIS A 76 -9.00 -14.62 -3.75
N ASN A 77 -10.18 -14.00 -3.67
CA ASN A 77 -11.18 -14.25 -2.62
C ASN A 77 -10.64 -14.10 -1.19
N LEU A 78 -9.66 -13.22 -1.00
CA LEU A 78 -9.10 -12.94 0.31
C LEU A 78 -10.04 -12.00 1.10
N PRO A 79 -10.22 -12.20 2.41
CA PRO A 79 -10.99 -11.28 3.24
C PRO A 79 -10.43 -9.86 3.16
N LEU A 80 -11.26 -8.91 2.71
CA LEU A 80 -10.88 -7.50 2.60
C LEU A 80 -11.40 -6.70 3.79
N ASP A 81 -10.49 -6.26 4.66
CA ASP A 81 -10.74 -5.25 5.69
C ASP A 81 -10.03 -3.96 5.28
N MET A 82 -10.81 -2.93 4.93
CA MET A 82 -10.31 -1.66 4.40
C MET A 82 -10.76 -0.49 5.27
N VAL A 83 -9.81 0.36 5.66
CA VAL A 83 -10.06 1.63 6.36
C VAL A 83 -9.54 2.77 5.50
N TRP A 84 -10.42 3.72 5.20
CA TRP A 84 -10.07 4.93 4.47
C TRP A 84 -10.08 6.15 5.40
N LEU A 85 -8.95 6.82 5.52
CA LEU A 85 -8.80 8.08 6.26
C LEU A 85 -8.89 9.25 5.27
N SER A 86 -9.62 10.32 5.62
CA SER A 86 -9.80 11.49 4.76
C SER A 86 -8.64 12.48 4.90
N CYS A 87 -7.41 12.00 4.73
CA CYS A 87 -6.17 12.75 4.84
C CYS A 87 -5.23 12.46 3.66
N GLY A 88 -4.09 13.14 3.60
CA GLY A 88 -2.96 12.77 2.74
C GLY A 88 -1.95 11.88 3.47
N HIS A 89 -0.91 11.43 2.74
CA HIS A 89 0.11 10.50 3.25
C HIS A 89 0.74 10.96 4.56
N TYR A 90 1.38 12.14 4.54
CA TYR A 90 2.06 12.68 5.71
C TYR A 90 1.08 13.29 6.72
N THR A 91 -0.07 13.78 6.25
CA THR A 91 -1.14 14.26 7.16
C THR A 91 -1.69 13.14 8.04
N MET A 92 -1.54 11.88 7.65
CA MET A 92 -1.89 10.73 8.50
C MET A 92 -1.07 10.70 9.81
N ALA A 93 0.14 11.25 9.81
CA ALA A 93 0.99 11.37 11.00
C ALA A 93 0.64 12.57 11.91
N GLU A 94 -0.27 13.43 11.47
CA GLU A 94 -0.74 14.59 12.24
C GLU A 94 -1.99 14.26 13.07
N LEU A 95 -2.27 15.05 14.11
CA LEU A 95 -3.55 14.98 14.80
C LEU A 95 -4.67 15.56 13.90
N PRO A 96 -5.89 14.96 13.89
CA PRO A 96 -6.31 13.82 14.71
C PRO A 96 -6.00 12.44 14.06
N TRP A 97 -5.49 12.41 12.83
CA TRP A 97 -5.37 11.19 12.02
C TRP A 97 -4.50 10.12 12.65
N LYS A 98 -3.33 10.45 13.21
CA LYS A 98 -2.46 9.45 13.84
C LYS A 98 -3.11 8.73 15.01
N ALA A 99 -3.98 9.43 15.76
CA ALA A 99 -4.69 8.85 16.88
C ALA A 99 -5.78 7.88 16.39
N ILE A 100 -6.48 8.25 15.32
CA ILE A 100 -7.48 7.40 14.66
C ILE A 100 -6.80 6.16 14.07
N ASP A 101 -5.69 6.34 13.35
CA ASP A 101 -4.90 5.27 12.73
C ASP A 101 -4.39 4.28 13.80
N ALA A 102 -3.74 4.79 14.85
CA ALA A 102 -3.27 3.98 15.97
C ALA A 102 -4.41 3.19 16.63
N TRP A 103 -5.59 3.79 16.82
CA TRP A 103 -6.75 3.09 17.37
C TRP A 103 -7.25 1.97 16.44
N LYS A 104 -7.29 2.21 15.12
CA LYS A 104 -7.69 1.21 14.11
C LYS A 104 -6.71 0.04 14.05
N ILE A 105 -5.41 0.29 14.23
CA ILE A 105 -4.36 -0.73 14.32
C ILE A 105 -4.49 -1.50 15.63
N ALA A 106 -4.50 -0.83 16.77
CA ALA A 106 -4.52 -1.47 18.10
C ALA A 106 -5.76 -2.35 18.29
N THR A 107 -6.94 -1.89 17.86
CA THR A 107 -8.18 -2.69 17.96
C THR A 107 -8.20 -3.89 17.03
N PHE A 108 -7.57 -3.80 15.84
CA PHE A 108 -7.39 -4.94 14.95
C PHE A 108 -6.47 -5.99 15.58
N MET A 109 -5.30 -5.56 16.07
CA MET A 109 -4.35 -6.45 16.72
C MET A 109 -4.96 -7.12 17.94
N ARG A 110 -5.63 -6.39 18.83
CA ARG A 110 -6.34 -6.96 20.00
C ARG A 110 -7.37 -8.03 19.62
N LYS A 111 -8.01 -7.91 18.45
CA LYS A 111 -9.02 -8.88 17.98
C LYS A 111 -8.37 -10.17 17.45
N HIS A 112 -7.19 -10.08 16.84
CA HIS A 112 -6.60 -11.14 16.03
C HIS A 112 -5.29 -11.73 16.57
N LEU A 113 -4.59 -11.01 17.43
CA LEU A 113 -3.43 -11.47 18.19
C LEU A 113 -3.89 -11.72 19.63
N ARG A 114 -4.03 -13.00 19.97
CA ARG A 114 -4.20 -13.47 21.34
C ARG A 114 -2.97 -14.25 21.74
#